data_AF-A0A536LLF5-F1
#
_entry.id   AF-A0A536LLF5-F1
#
_cell.length_a   1.000
_cell.length_b   1.000
_cell.length_c   1.000
_cell.angle_alpha   90.00
_cell.angle_beta   90.00
_cell.angle_gamma   90.00
#
_symmetry.space_group_name_H-M   'P 1'
#
loop_
_entity.id
_entity.type
_entity.pdbx_description
1 polymer ?
#
loop_
_entity_poly.entity_id
_entity_poly.type
_entity_poly.pdbx_seq_one_letter_code
_entity_poly.pdbx_strand_id
1 'polypeptide(L)'
;MLPRLYVGNLAHGTTEAQLKAAFAPYGEPSSVKIVSDRRGRTKGFAYVQIADRSAAEAAMEALKGTQLNGRTLDIVPDNSGGRPRPRRR
;
A
#
# COMPACT_ATOMS: atom_id res chain seq x y z
N MET A 1 -2.91 11.04 14.82
CA MET A 1 -2.32 9.83 14.18
C MET A 1 -2.58 9.92 12.69
N LEU A 2 -1.56 9.68 11.86
CA LEU A 2 -1.74 9.67 10.40
C LEU A 2 -2.29 8.30 9.95
N PRO A 3 -3.32 8.27 9.10
CA PRO A 3 -3.85 7.02 8.54
C PRO A 3 -2.77 6.32 7.71
N ARG A 4 -2.60 5.03 8.01
CA ARG A 4 -1.67 4.14 7.30
C ARG A 4 -2.47 3.07 6.60
N LEU A 5 -2.11 2.80 5.36
CA LEU A 5 -2.68 1.80 4.48
C LEU A 5 -1.63 0.73 4.24
N TYR A 6 -2.06 -0.52 4.33
CA TYR A 6 -1.28 -1.66 3.86
C TYR A 6 -1.71 -1.97 2.44
N VAL A 7 -0.73 -2.12 1.55
CA VAL A 7 -0.92 -2.50 0.15
C VAL A 7 -0.24 -3.85 -0.06
N GLY A 8 -1.02 -4.90 -0.22
CA GLY A 8 -0.59 -6.27 -0.46
C GLY A 8 -0.77 -6.71 -1.91
N ASN A 9 -0.26 -7.90 -2.21
CA ASN A 9 -0.29 -8.52 -3.54
C ASN A 9 0.36 -7.68 -4.66
N LEU A 10 1.40 -6.91 -4.30
CA LEU A 10 2.16 -6.10 -5.25
C LEU A 10 3.00 -6.98 -6.19
N ALA A 11 3.16 -6.53 -7.43
CA ALA A 11 4.08 -7.15 -8.38
C ALA A 11 5.53 -6.86 -8.01
N HIS A 12 6.44 -7.76 -8.42
CA HIS A 12 7.86 -7.67 -8.04
C HIS A 12 8.58 -6.42 -8.56
N GLY A 13 8.09 -5.85 -9.65
CA GLY A 13 8.60 -4.60 -10.25
C GLY A 13 7.91 -3.34 -9.74
N THR A 14 7.01 -3.43 -8.77
CA THR A 14 6.29 -2.24 -8.28
C THR A 14 7.23 -1.37 -7.45
N THR A 15 7.37 -0.11 -7.84
CA THR A 15 8.23 0.87 -7.17
C THR A 15 7.43 1.86 -6.35
N GLU A 16 8.13 2.60 -5.48
CA GLU A 16 7.51 3.62 -4.64
C GLU A 16 6.85 4.71 -5.49
N ALA A 17 7.50 5.09 -6.60
CA ALA A 17 6.99 6.05 -7.56
C ALA A 17 5.67 5.59 -8.21
N GLN A 18 5.54 4.30 -8.55
CA GLN A 18 4.30 3.75 -9.09
C GLN A 18 3.16 3.79 -8.08
N LEU A 19 3.46 3.46 -6.81
CA LEU A 19 2.48 3.62 -5.74
C LEU A 19 2.10 5.08 -5.56
N LYS A 20 3.06 6.00 -5.45
CA LYS A 20 2.77 7.44 -5.35
C LYS A 20 1.88 7.92 -6.50
N ALA A 21 2.18 7.54 -7.74
CA ALA A 21 1.39 7.91 -8.90
C ALA A 21 -0.04 7.32 -8.86
N ALA A 22 -0.20 6.07 -8.40
CA ALA A 22 -1.51 5.44 -8.25
C ALA A 22 -2.37 6.11 -7.16
N PHE A 23 -1.74 6.57 -6.08
CA PHE A 23 -2.43 7.24 -4.97
C PHE A 23 -2.66 8.74 -5.21
N ALA A 24 -1.82 9.40 -6.02
CA ALA A 24 -1.89 10.83 -6.34
C ALA A 24 -3.29 11.38 -6.71
N PRO A 25 -4.13 10.71 -7.54
CA PRO A 25 -5.47 11.23 -7.86
C PRO A 25 -6.45 11.24 -6.68
N TYR A 26 -6.19 10.45 -5.63
CA TYR A 26 -7.04 10.36 -4.45
C TYR A 26 -6.46 11.13 -3.25
N GLY A 27 -5.13 11.16 -3.15
CA GLY A 27 -4.39 11.92 -2.15
C GLY A 27 -2.91 11.61 -2.16
N GLU A 28 -2.10 12.62 -1.87
CA GLU A 28 -0.65 12.47 -1.85
C GLU A 28 -0.20 11.71 -0.58
N PRO A 29 0.50 10.56 -0.74
CA PRO A 29 1.00 9.84 0.41
C PRO A 29 2.22 10.53 1.00
N SER A 30 2.13 10.94 2.27
CA SER A 30 3.24 11.51 3.03
C SER A 30 4.42 10.55 3.17
N SER A 31 4.18 9.24 3.26
CA SER A 31 5.27 8.25 3.33
C SER A 31 4.89 6.96 2.64
N VAL A 32 5.81 6.39 1.85
CA VAL A 32 5.62 5.08 1.25
C VAL A 32 6.82 4.21 1.60
N LYS A 33 6.56 2.99 2.05
CA LYS A 33 7.57 2.03 2.47
C LYS A 33 7.28 0.67 1.88
N ILE A 34 8.03 0.31 0.85
CA ILE A 34 7.96 -1.02 0.24
C ILE A 34 8.77 -1.99 1.09
N VAL A 35 8.20 -3.15 1.38
CA VAL A 35 8.91 -4.20 2.11
C VAL A 35 9.49 -5.20 1.12
N SER A 36 10.82 -5.20 1.04
CA SER A 36 11.62 -6.15 0.26
C SER A 36 12.42 -7.07 1.17
N ASP A 37 12.76 -8.23 0.63
CA ASP A 37 13.68 -9.17 1.27
C ASP A 37 15.15 -8.77 1.04
N ARG A 38 16.08 -9.36 1.79
CA ARG A 38 17.53 -9.09 1.70
C ARG A 38 18.11 -9.33 0.31
N ARG A 39 17.44 -10.12 -0.53
CA ARG A 39 17.79 -10.41 -1.93
C ARG A 39 17.22 -9.40 -2.94
N GLY A 40 16.66 -8.28 -2.47
CA GLY A 40 16.04 -7.26 -3.33
C GLY A 40 14.69 -7.66 -3.92
N ARG A 41 14.18 -8.87 -3.62
CA ARG A 41 12.84 -9.29 -4.04
C ARG A 41 11.80 -8.65 -3.12
N THR A 42 10.90 -7.85 -3.67
CA THR A 42 9.76 -7.33 -2.90
C THR A 42 8.96 -8.49 -2.33
N LYS A 43 8.56 -8.42 -1.06
CA LYS A 43 7.69 -9.43 -0.46
C LYS A 43 6.24 -9.35 -0.97
N GLY A 44 5.97 -8.48 -1.94
CA GLY A 44 4.65 -8.26 -2.51
C GLY A 44 3.75 -7.39 -1.62
N PHE A 45 4.34 -6.60 -0.72
CA PHE A 45 3.57 -5.65 0.08
C PHE A 45 4.35 -4.36 0.41
N ALA A 46 3.59 -3.30 0.67
CA ALA A 46 4.06 -1.98 1.02
C ALA A 46 3.13 -1.33 2.03
N TYR A 47 3.63 -0.28 2.69
CA TYR A 47 2.86 0.57 3.56
C TYR A 47 2.85 1.98 3.01
N VAL A 48 1.67 2.59 2.98
CA VAL A 48 1.45 3.95 2.49
C VAL A 48 0.82 4.73 3.62
N GLN A 49 1.36 5.90 3.94
CA GLN A 49 0.86 6.78 4.97
C GLN A 49 0.38 8.05 4.30
N ILE A 50 -0.84 8.47 4.61
CA ILE A 50 -1.50 9.62 3.98
C ILE A 50 -1.81 10.62 5.09
N ALA A 51 -1.70 11.92 4.78
CA ALA A 51 -2.02 12.97 5.74
C ALA A 51 -3.53 12.99 6.05
N ASP A 52 -4.33 12.92 4.99
CA ASP A 52 -5.78 12.97 5.02
C ASP A 52 -6.44 11.60 5.14
N ARG A 53 -7.32 11.46 6.14
CA ARG A 53 -8.11 10.24 6.34
C ARG A 53 -9.13 9.99 5.25
N SER A 54 -9.83 11.04 4.81
CA SER A 54 -10.82 10.92 3.72
C SER A 54 -10.15 10.49 2.41
N ALA A 55 -8.97 11.05 2.11
CA ALA A 55 -8.19 10.66 0.95
C ALA A 55 -7.69 9.20 1.06
N ALA A 56 -7.26 8.78 2.25
CA ALA A 56 -6.83 7.41 2.49
C ALA A 56 -7.94 6.38 2.29
N GLU A 57 -9.15 6.68 2.78
CA GLU A 57 -10.32 5.82 2.61
C GLU A 57 -10.75 5.77 1.13
N ALA A 58 -10.82 6.90 0.44
CA ALA A 58 -11.14 6.95 -0.99
C ALA A 58 -10.11 6.20 -1.86
N ALA A 59 -8.81 6.43 -1.60
CA ALA A 59 -7.74 5.74 -2.31
C ALA A 59 -7.77 4.24 -2.07
N MET A 60 -8.04 3.82 -0.83
CA MET A 60 -8.18 2.42 -0.48
C MET A 60 -9.32 1.78 -1.27
N GLU A 61 -10.52 2.35 -1.25
CA GLU A 61 -11.66 1.75 -1.96
C GLU A 61 -11.46 1.74 -3.47
N ALA A 62 -10.87 2.79 -4.02
CA ALA A 62 -10.68 2.90 -5.46
C ALA A 62 -9.54 2.01 -6.00
N LEU A 63 -8.45 1.85 -5.24
CA LEU A 63 -7.31 1.03 -5.66
C LEU A 63 -7.41 -0.42 -5.21
N LYS A 64 -8.19 -0.73 -4.17
CA LYS A 64 -8.42 -2.11 -3.72
C LYS A 64 -9.18 -2.88 -4.80
N GLY A 65 -8.63 -4.02 -5.21
CA GLY A 65 -9.22 -4.82 -6.29
C GLY A 65 -8.80 -4.37 -7.69
N THR A 66 -8.01 -3.30 -7.83
CA THR A 66 -7.45 -2.91 -9.12
C THR A 66 -6.27 -3.80 -9.50
N GLN A 67 -6.07 -4.02 -10.79
CA GLN A 67 -4.92 -4.79 -11.28
C GLN A 67 -3.76 -3.86 -11.58
N LEU A 68 -2.64 -4.05 -10.86
CA LEU A 68 -1.39 -3.34 -11.11
C LEU A 68 -0.32 -4.35 -11.48
N ASN A 69 0.27 -4.17 -12.67
CA ASN A 69 1.28 -5.09 -13.24
C ASN A 69 0.78 -6.55 -13.28
N GLY A 70 -0.50 -6.77 -13.61
CA GLY A 70 -1.12 -8.10 -13.70
C GLY A 70 -1.45 -8.76 -12.36
N ARG A 71 -1.38 -8.02 -11.24
CA ARG A 71 -1.78 -8.50 -9.91
C ARG A 71 -2.83 -7.59 -9.28
N THR A 72 -3.84 -8.20 -8.68
CA THR A 72 -4.90 -7.49 -7.96
C THR A 72 -4.39 -6.92 -6.65
N LEU A 73 -4.36 -5.61 -6.50
CA LEU A 73 -3.93 -4.94 -5.28
C LEU A 73 -4.91 -5.21 -4.13
N ASP A 74 -4.37 -5.57 -2.97
CA ASP A 74 -5.15 -5.72 -1.74
C ASP A 74 -4.82 -4.58 -0.79
N ILE A 75 -5.73 -3.62 -0.66
CA ILE A 75 -5.49 -2.43 0.17
C ILE A 75 -6.43 -2.46 1.35
N VAL A 76 -5.87 -2.22 2.53
CA VAL A 76 -6.55 -2.37 3.81
C VAL A 76 -6.01 -1.34 4.81
N PRO A 77 -6.86 -0.84 5.73
CA PRO A 77 -6.40 0.10 6.73
C PRO A 77 -5.47 -0.61 7.70
N ASP A 78 -4.31 -0.02 7.92
CA ASP A 78 -3.34 -0.46 8.92
C ASP A 78 -3.63 0.29 10.21
N ASN A 79 -4.63 -0.19 10.96
CA ASN A 79 -4.95 0.31 12.30
C ASN A 79 -4.04 -0.29 13.39
N SER A 80 -3.00 -1.01 12.96
CA SER A 80 -2.05 -1.68 13.81
C SER A 80 -1.06 -0.64 14.34
N GLY A 81 -1.19 -0.22 15.60
CA GLY A 81 -0.16 0.56 16.31
C GLY A 81 1.15 -0.21 16.55
N GLY A 82 1.64 -0.98 15.56
CA GLY A 82 2.89 -1.75 15.63
C GLY A 82 2.76 -3.28 15.56
N ARG A 83 1.57 -3.87 15.32
CA ARG A 83 1.45 -5.35 15.18
C ARG A 83 1.38 -5.78 13.70
N PRO A 84 2.30 -6.62 13.20
CA PRO A 84 2.21 -7.13 11.84
C PRO A 84 0.95 -8.00 11.69
N ARG A 85 0.27 -7.87 10.54
CA ARG A 85 -0.89 -8.72 10.23
C ARG A 85 -0.47 -10.20 10.26
N PRO A 86 -1.23 -11.08 10.93
CA PRO A 86 -0.96 -12.50 10.87
C PRO A 86 -1.08 -12.96 9.41
N ARG A 87 -0.09 -13.71 8.93
CA ARG A 87 -0.14 -14.33 7.61
C ARG A 87 -1.41 -15.16 7.52
N ARG A 88 -2.32 -14.82 6.60
CA ARG A 88 -3.47 -15.67 6.28
C ARG A 88 -2.92 -17.00 5.77
N ARG A 89 -3.22 -18.08 6.50
CA ARG A 89 -2.78 -19.44 6.25
C ARG A 89 -3.52 -20.03 5.05
#